data_AF-A0A2I0LGB1-F1
#
_entry.id   AF-A0A2I0LGB1-F1
#
_cell.length_a   1.000
_cell.length_b   1.000
_cell.length_c   1.000
_cell.angle_alpha   90.00
_cell.angle_beta   90.00
_cell.angle_gamma   90.00
#
_symmetry.space_group_name_H-M   'P 1'
#
loop_
_entity.id
_entity.type
_entity.pdbx_description
1 polymer ?
#
loop_
_entity_poly.entity_id
_entity_poly.type
_entity_poly.pdbx_seq_one_letter_code
_entity_poly.pdbx_strand_id
1 'polypeptide(L)'
;MPTQWRTIAPIIGRTAAQCLEHYEFLLDKAAQRDNEEETADDPRKLKPGEIDPNPETKPARPDPIDMDEDELEMLSEARARLANTQGKKAKRKAREKQLEEA
;
A
#
# COMPACT_ATOMS: atom_id res chain seq x y z
N MET A 1 -25.39 7.54 10.53
CA MET A 1 -24.20 7.86 11.36
C MET A 1 -23.33 8.84 10.59
N PRO A 2 -23.40 10.16 10.87
CA PRO A 2 -22.57 11.14 10.16
C PRO A 2 -21.08 10.87 10.41
N THR A 3 -20.26 10.89 9.36
CA THR A 3 -18.78 10.81 9.38
C THR A 3 -18.14 9.61 10.10
N GLN A 4 -18.90 8.53 10.40
CA GLN A 4 -18.40 7.33 11.08
C GLN A 4 -17.94 6.24 10.12
N TRP A 5 -16.97 6.54 9.25
CA TRP A 5 -16.54 5.64 8.16
C TRP A 5 -15.99 4.30 8.63
N ARG A 6 -15.32 4.25 9.78
CA ARG A 6 -14.82 2.99 10.37
C ARG A 6 -15.95 2.04 10.80
N THR A 7 -17.10 2.59 11.18
CA THR A 7 -18.29 1.82 11.55
C THR A 7 -19.08 1.39 10.32
N ILE A 8 -19.15 2.26 9.30
CA ILE A 8 -19.91 2.00 8.07
C ILE A 8 -19.19 0.98 7.17
N ALA A 9 -17.87 1.08 7.05
CA ALA A 9 -17.05 0.29 6.13
C ALA A 9 -17.26 -1.24 6.22
N PRO A 10 -17.25 -1.87 7.41
CA PRO A 10 -17.53 -3.31 7.54
C PRO A 10 -18.94 -3.70 7.11
N ILE A 11 -19.92 -2.81 7.24
CA ILE A 11 -21.33 -3.07 6.86
C ILE A 11 -21.47 -3.18 5.33
N ILE A 12 -20.71 -2.36 4.59
CA ILE A 12 -20.76 -2.28 3.12
C ILE A 12 -19.65 -3.08 2.41
N GLY A 13 -18.70 -3.66 3.14
CA GLY A 13 -17.63 -4.50 2.60
C GLY A 13 -16.60 -3.74 1.75
N ARG A 14 -16.24 -2.53 2.18
CA ARG A 14 -15.18 -1.69 1.57
C ARG A 14 -14.30 -1.09 2.66
N THR A 15 -13.12 -0.56 2.31
CA THR A 15 -12.27 0.13 3.30
C THR A 15 -12.86 1.49 3.66
N ALA A 16 -12.61 1.99 4.87
CA ALA A 16 -13.12 3.30 5.29
C ALA A 16 -12.71 4.45 4.35
N ALA A 17 -11.49 4.39 3.81
CA ALA A 17 -11.00 5.35 2.83
C ALA A 17 -11.79 5.29 1.51
N GLN A 18 -12.00 4.09 0.95
CA GLN A 18 -12.82 3.91 -0.25
C GLN A 18 -14.26 4.37 -0.04
N CYS A 19 -14.82 4.14 1.15
CA CYS A 19 -16.18 4.57 1.48
C CYS A 19 -16.29 6.09 1.49
N LEU A 20 -15.34 6.76 2.13
CA LEU A 20 -15.28 8.22 2.20
C LEU A 20 -15.08 8.83 0.80
N GLU A 21 -14.09 8.34 0.05
CA GLU A 21 -13.80 8.81 -1.31
C GLU A 21 -15.02 8.66 -2.24
N HIS A 22 -15.67 7.50 -2.21
CA HIS A 22 -16.85 7.28 -3.04
C HIS A 22 -18.05 8.12 -2.60
N TYR A 23 -18.24 8.32 -1.30
CA TYR A 23 -19.28 9.20 -0.78
C TYR A 23 -19.09 10.65 -1.25
N GLU A 24 -17.88 11.18 -1.14
CA GLU A 24 -17.55 12.53 -1.61
C GLU A 24 -17.73 12.66 -3.12
N PHE A 25 -17.27 11.67 -3.90
CA PHE A 25 -17.51 11.63 -5.34
C PHE A 25 -19.00 11.70 -5.70
N LEU A 26 -19.86 10.99 -4.96
CA LEU A 26 -21.31 11.03 -5.19
C LEU A 26 -21.93 12.38 -4.84
N LEU A 27 -21.45 13.05 -3.78
CA LEU A 27 -21.88 14.40 -3.42
C LEU A 27 -21.48 15.42 -4.49
N ASP A 28 -20.22 15.38 -4.94
CA ASP A 28 -19.72 16.28 -5.99
C ASP A 28 -20.50 16.09 -7.29
N LYS A 29 -20.75 14.83 -7.69
CA LYS A 29 -21.54 14.51 -8.89
C LYS A 29 -22.98 15.02 -8.79
N ALA A 30 -23.57 15.02 -7.60
CA ALA A 30 -24.90 15.59 -7.38
C ALA A 30 -24.87 17.13 -7.44
N ALA A 31 -23.94 17.75 -6.71
CA ALA A 31 -23.78 19.20 -6.66
C ALA A 31 -23.44 19.82 -8.03
N GLN A 32 -22.60 19.16 -8.82
CA GLN A 32 -22.21 19.63 -10.15
C GLN A 32 -23.36 19.54 -11.17
N ARG A 33 -24.26 18.56 -11.02
CA ARG A 33 -25.49 18.49 -11.82
C ARG A 33 -26.48 19.61 -11.50
N ASP A 34 -26.44 20.13 -10.27
CA ASP A 34 -27.33 21.20 -9.82
C ASP A 34 -26.79 22.60 -10.13
N ASN A 35 -25.49 22.78 -10.41
CA ASN A 35 -24.85 24.11 -10.57
C ASN A 35 -24.23 24.45 -11.94
N GLU A 36 -24.17 23.54 -12.92
CA GLU A 36 -23.64 23.76 -14.30
C GLU A 36 -22.26 24.46 -14.44
N GLU A 37 -21.54 24.76 -13.34
CA GLU A 37 -20.20 25.34 -13.37
C GLU A 37 -19.12 24.25 -13.34
N GLU A 38 -18.52 23.97 -14.50
CA GLU A 38 -17.21 23.33 -14.58
C GLU A 38 -16.14 24.39 -14.28
N THR A 39 -15.71 24.50 -13.02
CA THR A 39 -14.32 24.73 -12.58
C THR A 39 -14.24 25.35 -11.19
N ALA A 40 -13.53 24.69 -10.27
CA ALA A 40 -12.59 25.30 -9.35
C ALA A 40 -11.85 24.18 -8.63
N ASP A 41 -10.53 24.14 -8.81
CA ASP A 41 -9.51 23.42 -8.05
C ASP A 41 -10.04 22.55 -6.87
N ASP A 42 -10.13 21.23 -7.07
CA ASP A 42 -10.60 20.29 -6.04
C ASP A 42 -9.72 20.40 -4.79
N PRO A 43 -10.24 20.92 -3.65
CA PRO A 43 -9.46 21.15 -2.43
C PRO A 43 -8.81 19.88 -1.87
N ARG A 44 -9.23 18.71 -2.34
CA ARG A 44 -8.70 17.39 -1.96
C ARG A 44 -7.40 17.04 -2.67
N LYS A 45 -7.07 17.73 -3.77
CA LYS A 45 -5.77 17.55 -4.42
C LYS A 45 -4.68 18.11 -3.52
N LEU A 46 -3.75 17.24 -3.13
CA LEU A 46 -2.55 17.63 -2.40
C LEU A 46 -1.86 18.79 -3.11
N LYS A 47 -1.55 19.84 -2.35
CA LYS A 47 -0.78 20.95 -2.89
C LYS A 47 0.68 20.51 -3.10
N PRO A 48 1.38 21.10 -4.08
CA PRO A 48 2.80 20.83 -4.25
C PRO A 48 3.57 21.07 -2.94
N GLY A 49 4.25 20.02 -2.43
CA GLY A 49 5.03 20.07 -1.18
C GLY A 49 4.32 19.52 0.06
N GLU A 50 3.03 19.19 -0.01
CA GLU A 50 2.33 18.50 1.08
C GLU A 50 2.56 16.98 0.99
N ILE A 51 2.79 16.34 2.13
CA ILE A 51 2.89 14.88 2.24
C ILE A 51 1.49 14.31 2.41
N ASP A 52 1.15 13.28 1.64
CA ASP A 52 -0.12 12.58 1.79
C ASP A 52 -0.24 11.94 3.18
N PRO A 53 -1.30 12.23 3.96
CA PRO A 53 -1.49 11.60 5.25
C PRO A 53 -1.84 10.10 5.18
N ASN A 54 -2.32 9.58 4.03
CA ASN A 54 -2.75 8.19 3.87
C ASN A 54 -2.17 7.55 2.58
N PRO A 55 -0.84 7.49 2.39
CA PRO A 55 -0.23 6.98 1.17
C PRO A 55 -0.55 5.49 0.92
N GLU A 56 -0.89 4.72 1.95
CA GLU A 56 -1.26 3.30 1.85
C GLU A 56 -2.60 3.08 1.15
N THR A 57 -3.40 4.13 1.01
CA THR A 57 -4.69 4.09 0.28
C THR A 57 -4.51 4.25 -1.23
N LYS A 58 -3.33 4.69 -1.67
CA LYS A 58 -3.03 4.92 -3.09
C LYS A 58 -2.50 3.66 -3.78
N PRO A 59 -2.69 3.54 -5.10
CA PRO A 59 -2.06 2.50 -5.90
C PRO A 59 -0.53 2.58 -5.81
N ALA A 60 0.13 1.42 -5.81
CA ALA A 60 1.59 1.34 -5.87
C ALA A 60 2.10 1.95 -7.19
N ARG A 61 3.27 2.57 -7.10
CA ARG A 61 3.98 3.07 -8.29
C ARG A 61 4.58 1.86 -9.04
N PRO A 62 4.54 1.83 -10.38
CA PRO A 62 5.25 0.82 -11.14
C PRO A 62 6.77 0.90 -10.91
N ASP A 63 7.43 -0.25 -10.98
CA ASP A 63 8.89 -0.34 -10.84
C ASP A 63 9.59 0.39 -12.00
N PRO A 64 10.69 1.11 -11.75
CA PRO A 64 11.51 1.71 -12.81
C PRO A 64 12.19 0.62 -13.65
N ILE A 65 12.52 0.94 -14.92
CA ILE A 65 13.25 0.02 -15.81
C ILE A 65 14.64 -0.31 -15.23
N ASP A 66 15.29 0.72 -14.70
CA ASP A 66 16.58 0.61 -14.03
C ASP A 66 16.32 0.75 -12.52
N MET A 67 16.20 -0.39 -11.83
CA MET A 67 16.08 -0.44 -10.37
C MET A 67 17.40 -0.06 -9.74
N ASP A 68 17.36 0.73 -8.67
CA ASP A 68 18.57 1.10 -7.95
C ASP A 68 19.13 -0.07 -7.12
N GLU A 69 20.32 0.13 -6.56
CA GLU A 69 21.01 -0.88 -5.76
C GLU A 69 20.20 -1.28 -4.52
N ASP A 70 19.49 -0.32 -3.91
CA ASP A 70 18.69 -0.53 -2.70
C ASP A 70 17.48 -1.45 -2.98
N GLU A 71 16.76 -1.22 -4.08
CA GLU A 71 15.63 -2.06 -4.51
C GLU A 71 16.07 -3.48 -4.87
N LEU A 72 17.18 -3.59 -5.61
CA LEU A 72 17.75 -4.89 -5.99
C LEU A 72 18.24 -5.67 -4.77
N GLU A 73 18.91 -5.00 -3.83
CA GLU A 73 19.36 -5.61 -2.58
C GLU A 73 18.16 -6.08 -1.75
N MET A 74 17.11 -5.26 -1.63
CA MET A 74 15.87 -5.62 -0.93
C MET A 74 15.22 -6.88 -1.50
N LEU A 75 15.13 -7.00 -2.83
CA LEU A 75 14.61 -8.20 -3.49
C LEU A 75 15.47 -9.43 -3.24
N SER A 76 16.80 -9.27 -3.25
CA SER A 76 17.74 -10.35 -2.96
C SER A 76 17.60 -10.86 -1.53
N GLU A 77 17.44 -9.96 -0.56
CA GLU A 77 17.24 -10.29 0.85
C GLU A 77 15.88 -10.96 1.06
N ALA A 78 14.81 -10.41 0.46
CA ALA A 78 13.47 -10.97 0.56
C ALA A 78 13.44 -12.43 0.07
N ARG A 79 14.09 -12.72 -1.07
CA ARG A 79 14.23 -14.10 -1.58
C ARG A 79 14.98 -15.00 -0.61
N ALA A 80 16.09 -14.53 -0.06
CA ALA A 80 16.89 -15.30 0.90
C ALA A 80 16.12 -15.60 2.20
N ARG A 81 15.34 -14.64 2.70
CA ARG A 81 14.50 -14.80 3.91
C ARG A 81 13.35 -15.76 3.66
N LEU A 82 12.62 -15.63 2.54
CA LEU A 82 11.50 -16.50 2.19
C LEU A 82 11.93 -17.96 1.99
N ALA A 83 13.09 -18.20 1.39
CA ALA A 83 13.61 -19.55 1.18
C ALA A 83 14.12 -20.23 2.46
N ASN A 84 14.48 -19.44 3.48
CA ASN A 84 15.15 -19.96 4.67
C ASN A 84 14.15 -20.40 5.75
N THR A 85 13.96 -21.71 5.89
CA THR A 85 13.13 -22.32 6.95
C THR A 85 13.95 -22.89 8.12
N GLN A 86 15.29 -22.94 7.98
CA GLN A 86 16.17 -23.62 8.93
C GLN A 86 16.74 -22.68 9.99
N GLY A 87 16.54 -23.03 11.26
CA GLY A 87 17.16 -22.36 12.39
C GLY A 87 18.66 -22.64 12.54
N LYS A 88 19.31 -21.92 13.46
CA LYS A 88 20.76 -22.01 13.71
C LYS A 88 21.25 -23.43 13.99
N LYS A 89 20.52 -24.21 14.81
CA LYS A 89 20.91 -25.57 15.20
C LYS A 89 20.87 -26.55 14.01
N ALA A 90 19.84 -26.45 13.17
CA ALA A 90 19.72 -27.27 11.97
C ALA A 90 20.86 -27.00 10.98
N LYS A 91 21.16 -25.73 10.71
CA LYS A 91 22.29 -25.33 9.84
C LYS A 91 23.64 -25.78 10.38
N ARG A 92 23.85 -25.72 11.70
CA ARG A 92 25.09 -26.20 12.34
C ARG A 92 25.24 -27.71 12.16
N LYS A 93 24.20 -28.48 12.48
CA LYS A 93 24.22 -29.94 12.33
C LYS A 93 24.41 -30.38 10.87
N ALA A 94 23.83 -29.67 9.90
CA ALA A 94 24.03 -29.94 8.49
C ALA A 94 25.50 -29.76 8.05
N ARG A 95 26.17 -28.70 8.53
CA ARG A 95 27.61 -28.49 8.30
C ARG A 95 28.48 -29.53 9.00
N GLU A 96 28.16 -29.89 10.25
CA GLU A 96 28.88 -30.95 10.98
C GLU A 96 28.80 -32.29 10.23
N LYS A 97 27.62 -32.66 9.73
CA LYS A 97 27.43 -33.88 8.94
C LYS A 97 28.26 -33.88 7.65
N GLN A 98 28.30 -32.75 6.93
CA GLN A 98 29.11 -32.64 5.70
C GLN A 98 30.62 -32.77 5.98
N LEU A 99 31.09 -32.32 7.14
CA LEU A 99 32.49 -32.47 7.55
C LEU A 99 32.82 -33.90 8.02
N GLU A 100 31.85 -34.63 8.56
CA GLU A 100 32.01 -36.04 8.94
C GLU A 100 32.04 -36.97 7.72
N GLU A 101 31.33 -36.59 6.65
CA GLU A 101 31.27 -37.34 5.38
C GLU A 101 32.44 -37.04 4.42
N ALA A 102 33.22 -35.98 4.68
CA ALA A 102 34.35 -35.54 3.86
C ALA A 102 35.69 -36.12 4.35
#